data_AF-A0A7X8BZI4-F1
#
_entry.id   AF-A0A7X8BZI4-F1
#
_cell.length_a   1.000
_cell.length_b   1.000
_cell.length_c   1.000
_cell.angle_alpha   90.00
_cell.angle_beta   90.00
_cell.angle_gamma   90.00
#
_symmetry.space_group_name_H-M   'P 1'
#
loop_
_entity.id
_entity.type
_entity.pdbx_description
1 polymer ?
#
loop_
_entity_poly.entity_id
_entity_poly.type
_entity_poly.pdbx_seq_one_letter_code
_entity_poly.pdbx_strand_id
1 'polypeptide(L)'
;MKKIKTILIFLSFLLLLNSCNTIKGLFTSLDDFSNLKFKLGKVENFKVSTIDISNISSTNSISATDVLILTKSILNKQLPAEFTLNLLANNPTNNNAKKQSKAIIENLSWILYIDDKETINGIVNTPIQILTGATSEIPVQINLDLYKFFSDKGYDDLMNMALAIGGANGSSSRLKLKIKPTVQIAGVSFKYPNYITVVEKEFRSK
;
A
#
# COMPACT_ATOMS: atom_id res chain seq x y z
N MET A 1 44.77 -10.43 -45.85
CA MET A 1 43.91 -9.42 -45.20
C MET A 1 42.46 -9.88 -44.95
N LYS A 2 41.78 -10.56 -45.91
CA LYS A 2 40.40 -11.06 -45.69
C LYS A 2 40.28 -12.05 -44.52
N LYS A 3 41.20 -13.02 -44.40
CA LYS A 3 41.20 -14.03 -43.31
C LYS A 3 41.34 -13.41 -41.91
N ILE A 4 42.10 -12.32 -41.76
CA ILE A 4 42.29 -11.63 -40.47
C ILE A 4 41.03 -10.86 -40.06
N LYS A 5 40.33 -10.23 -41.02
CA LYS A 5 39.04 -9.56 -40.75
C LYS A 5 37.96 -10.55 -40.30
N THR A 6 37.90 -11.75 -40.89
CA THR A 6 36.95 -12.80 -40.49
C THR A 6 37.20 -13.31 -39.07
N ILE A 7 38.47 -13.45 -38.68
CA ILE A 7 38.85 -13.88 -37.32
C ILE A 7 38.48 -12.82 -36.27
N LEU A 8 38.70 -11.52 -36.56
CA LEU A 8 38.33 -10.43 -35.65
C LEU A 8 36.81 -10.33 -35.44
N ILE A 9 36.01 -10.54 -36.50
CA ILE A 9 34.54 -10.52 -36.42
C ILE A 9 34.04 -11.70 -35.57
N PHE A 10 34.65 -12.88 -35.73
CA PHE A 10 34.28 -14.06 -34.95
C PHE A 10 34.64 -13.89 -33.47
N LEU A 11 35.80 -13.32 -33.16
CA LEU A 11 36.24 -13.05 -31.78
C LEU A 11 35.38 -11.98 -31.09
N SER A 12 34.96 -10.95 -31.82
CA SER A 12 34.01 -9.94 -31.32
C SER A 12 32.62 -10.52 -31.05
N PHE A 13 32.16 -11.49 -31.85
CA PHE A 13 30.89 -12.19 -31.62
C PHE A 13 30.94 -13.10 -30.39
N LEU A 14 32.07 -13.76 -30.11
CA LEU A 14 32.27 -14.58 -28.92
C LEU A 14 32.29 -13.77 -27.61
N LEU A 15 32.72 -12.50 -27.65
CA LEU A 15 32.69 -11.61 -26.48
C LEU A 15 31.26 -11.13 -26.14
N LEU A 16 30.35 -11.08 -27.11
CA LEU A 16 28.94 -10.71 -26.91
C LEU A 16 28.08 -11.83 -26.31
N LEU A 17 28.52 -13.10 -26.38
CA LEU A 17 27.79 -14.23 -25.80
C LEU A 17 28.02 -14.38 -24.29
N ASN A 18 29.09 -13.79 -23.74
CA ASN A 18 29.43 -13.88 -22.31
C ASN A 18 28.83 -12.74 -21.46
N SER A 19 28.36 -11.65 -22.08
CA SER A 19 27.77 -10.51 -21.39
C SER A 19 26.30 -10.71 -20.98
N CYS A 20 25.65 -11.78 -21.42
CA CYS A 20 24.25 -12.06 -21.07
C CYS A 20 24.08 -12.81 -19.73
N ASN A 21 25.12 -13.51 -19.26
CA ASN A 21 25.05 -14.27 -18.00
C ASN A 21 25.29 -13.42 -16.74
N THR A 22 26.02 -12.31 -16.83
CA THR A 22 26.26 -11.40 -15.69
C THR A 22 25.03 -10.56 -15.34
N ILE A 23 24.19 -10.24 -16.32
CA ILE A 23 22.93 -9.51 -16.10
C ILE A 23 21.94 -10.36 -15.30
N LYS A 24 21.84 -11.67 -15.59
CA LYS A 24 20.93 -12.58 -14.85
C LYS A 24 21.32 -12.74 -13.38
N GLY A 25 22.62 -12.76 -13.05
CA GLY A 25 23.11 -12.85 -11.67
C GLY A 25 22.79 -11.64 -10.79
N LEU A 26 22.57 -10.46 -11.40
CA LEU A 26 22.12 -9.24 -10.74
C LEU A 26 20.62 -9.25 -10.41
N PHE A 27 19.81 -10.01 -11.16
CA PHE A 27 18.37 -10.13 -10.91
C PHE A 27 18.05 -11.23 -9.90
N THR A 28 18.82 -12.32 -9.86
CA THR A 28 18.62 -13.41 -8.89
C THR A 28 18.95 -13.00 -7.45
N SER A 29 19.80 -12.00 -7.25
CA SER A 29 20.10 -11.45 -5.92
C SER A 29 19.06 -10.44 -5.41
N LEU A 30 18.10 -10.01 -6.25
CA LEU A 30 17.01 -9.13 -5.82
C LEU A 30 15.85 -9.89 -5.17
N ASP A 31 15.67 -11.17 -5.49
CA ASP A 31 14.68 -12.05 -4.86
C ASP A 31 15.01 -12.30 -3.37
N ASP A 32 16.30 -12.28 -3.02
CA ASP A 32 16.76 -12.39 -1.63
C ASP A 32 16.71 -11.05 -0.87
N PHE A 33 16.67 -9.93 -1.57
CA PHE A 33 16.95 -8.62 -0.96
C PHE A 33 15.73 -7.84 -0.50
N SER A 34 14.48 -8.28 -0.69
CA SER A 34 13.37 -7.63 0.02
C SER A 34 12.10 -8.45 0.15
N ASN A 35 12.11 -9.35 1.12
CA ASN A 35 10.91 -10.05 1.56
C ASN A 35 10.08 -9.24 2.57
N LEU A 36 10.05 -7.89 2.45
CA LEU A 36 9.11 -7.13 3.26
C LEU A 36 7.68 -7.60 2.95
N LYS A 37 6.96 -7.98 4.01
CA LYS A 37 5.57 -8.42 3.90
C LYS A 37 4.66 -7.34 4.45
N PHE A 38 3.55 -7.11 3.76
CA PHE A 38 2.62 -6.04 4.09
C PHE A 38 1.23 -6.59 4.37
N LYS A 39 0.53 -5.98 5.33
CA LYS A 39 -0.84 -6.32 5.71
C LYS A 39 -1.59 -5.06 6.14
N LEU A 40 -2.89 -4.96 5.85
CA LEU A 40 -3.71 -3.89 6.44
C LEU A 40 -3.97 -4.17 7.91
N GLY A 41 -3.73 -3.16 8.74
CA GLY A 41 -4.07 -3.11 10.15
C GLY A 41 -5.43 -2.44 10.36
N LYS A 42 -5.54 -1.75 11.49
CA LYS A 42 -6.76 -1.07 11.92
C LYS A 42 -7.01 0.21 11.12
N VAL A 43 -8.28 0.60 11.12
CA VAL A 43 -8.75 1.92 10.71
C VAL A 43 -8.98 2.73 11.98
N GLU A 44 -8.45 3.95 12.03
CA GLU A 44 -8.47 4.80 13.22
C GLU A 44 -8.93 6.21 12.87
N ASN A 45 -9.49 6.92 13.86
CA ASN A 45 -9.89 8.32 13.77
C ASN A 45 -10.87 8.58 12.59
N PHE A 46 -11.82 7.67 12.35
CA PHE A 46 -12.70 7.79 11.19
C PHE A 46 -13.73 8.88 11.42
N LYS A 47 -13.71 9.89 10.54
CA LYS A 47 -14.68 10.98 10.51
C LYS A 47 -15.42 11.03 9.19
N VAL A 48 -16.71 11.33 9.24
CA VAL A 48 -17.55 11.64 8.07
C VAL A 48 -18.18 13.00 8.27
N SER A 49 -17.97 13.93 7.33
CA SER A 49 -18.44 15.32 7.45
C SER A 49 -18.14 15.93 8.82
N THR A 50 -16.92 15.73 9.33
CA THR A 50 -16.41 16.14 10.66
C THR A 50 -16.89 15.34 11.88
N ILE A 51 -17.90 14.49 11.72
CA ILE A 51 -18.45 13.67 12.80
C ILE A 51 -17.56 12.44 12.99
N ASP A 52 -17.06 12.22 14.21
CA ASP A 52 -16.35 11.00 14.58
C ASP A 52 -17.34 9.83 14.68
N ILE A 53 -17.17 8.84 13.79
CA ILE A 53 -18.04 7.67 13.74
C ILE A 53 -17.43 6.46 14.45
N SER A 54 -16.23 6.57 15.01
CA SER A 54 -15.44 5.45 15.54
C SER A 54 -16.16 4.67 16.65
N ASN A 55 -17.10 5.29 17.34
CA ASN A 55 -17.90 4.66 18.41
C ASN A 55 -19.36 4.38 18.02
N ILE A 56 -19.73 4.62 16.76
CA ILE A 56 -21.10 4.42 16.25
C ILE A 56 -21.21 2.99 15.73
N SER A 57 -22.15 2.22 16.26
CA SER A 57 -22.30 0.79 15.92
C SER A 57 -23.27 0.53 14.77
N SER A 58 -24.21 1.45 14.53
CA SER A 58 -25.25 1.36 13.50
C SER A 58 -25.79 2.74 13.11
N THR A 59 -26.46 2.83 11.96
CA THR A 59 -27.08 4.09 11.51
C THR A 59 -28.14 4.61 12.49
N ASN A 60 -28.83 3.72 13.20
CA ASN A 60 -29.82 4.09 14.24
C ASN A 60 -29.19 4.69 15.51
N SER A 61 -27.88 4.50 15.72
CA SER A 61 -27.16 5.05 16.88
C SER A 61 -26.56 6.43 16.63
N ILE A 62 -26.72 6.97 15.42
CA ILE A 62 -26.28 8.32 15.07
C ILE A 62 -27.22 9.34 15.73
N SER A 63 -26.66 10.39 16.34
CA SER A 63 -27.46 11.44 16.97
C SER A 63 -28.31 12.20 15.93
N ALA A 64 -29.45 12.76 16.35
CA ALA A 64 -30.32 13.51 15.45
C ALA A 64 -29.61 14.73 14.80
N THR A 65 -28.71 15.37 15.54
CA THR A 65 -27.90 16.50 15.04
C THR A 65 -26.93 16.04 13.95
N ASP A 66 -26.28 14.89 14.16
CA ASP A 66 -25.32 14.33 13.20
C ASP A 66 -26.04 13.86 11.93
N VAL A 67 -27.22 13.23 12.05
CA VAL A 67 -28.06 12.86 10.90
C VAL A 67 -28.37 14.08 10.03
N LEU A 68 -28.69 15.23 10.63
CA LEU A 68 -28.96 16.45 9.88
C LEU A 68 -27.73 16.95 9.11
N ILE A 69 -26.55 16.93 9.74
CA ILE A 69 -25.27 17.32 9.12
C ILE A 69 -24.92 16.39 7.95
N LEU A 70 -25.04 15.08 8.15
CA LEU A 70 -24.75 14.05 7.14
C LEU A 70 -25.72 14.16 5.96
N THR A 71 -27.02 14.30 6.24
CA THR A 71 -28.06 14.46 5.21
C THR A 71 -27.82 15.72 4.39
N LYS A 72 -27.53 16.86 5.04
CA LYS A 72 -27.20 18.11 4.34
C LYS A 72 -25.96 17.97 3.45
N SER A 73 -24.94 17.26 3.94
CA SER A 73 -23.72 16.99 3.15
C SER A 73 -24.08 16.22 1.86
N ILE A 74 -24.84 15.14 1.98
CA ILE A 74 -25.24 14.31 0.84
C ILE A 74 -26.15 15.06 -0.14
N LEU A 75 -27.08 15.90 0.35
CA LEU A 75 -27.89 16.77 -0.51
C LEU A 75 -27.02 17.77 -1.30
N ASN A 76 -25.91 18.22 -0.71
CA ASN A 76 -24.90 19.03 -1.38
C ASN A 76 -23.93 18.20 -2.25
N LYS A 77 -24.21 16.91 -2.47
CA LYS A 77 -23.41 15.99 -3.28
C LYS A 77 -21.97 15.84 -2.78
N GLN A 78 -21.80 15.86 -1.46
CA GLN A 78 -20.52 15.67 -0.79
C GLN A 78 -20.67 14.76 0.44
N LEU A 79 -19.70 13.90 0.67
CA LEU A 79 -19.57 13.15 1.90
C LEU A 79 -18.08 12.96 2.23
N PRO A 80 -17.40 14.02 2.70
CA PRO A 80 -15.99 13.96 3.05
C PRO A 80 -15.77 12.93 4.16
N ALA A 81 -14.82 12.02 3.95
CA ALA A 81 -14.36 11.04 4.91
C ALA A 81 -12.86 11.18 5.12
N GLU A 82 -12.45 11.13 6.38
CA GLU A 82 -11.05 11.18 6.79
C GLU A 82 -10.78 10.09 7.80
N PHE A 83 -9.68 9.34 7.63
CA PHE A 83 -9.26 8.31 8.58
C PHE A 83 -7.78 7.98 8.41
N THR A 84 -7.21 7.32 9.42
CA THR A 84 -5.89 6.70 9.33
C THR A 84 -6.06 5.20 9.07
N LEU A 85 -5.48 4.71 7.98
CA LEU A 85 -5.35 3.28 7.70
C LEU A 85 -3.94 2.83 8.06
N ASN A 86 -3.82 1.99 9.09
CA ASN A 86 -2.52 1.45 9.48
C ASN A 86 -2.09 0.35 8.50
N LEU A 87 -0.92 0.50 7.88
CA LEU A 87 -0.28 -0.52 7.07
C LEU A 87 0.84 -1.17 7.88
N LEU A 88 0.72 -2.47 8.12
CA LEU A 88 1.73 -3.25 8.83
C LEU A 88 2.80 -3.70 7.83
N ALA A 89 4.07 -3.40 8.12
CA ALA A 89 5.21 -3.83 7.34
C ALA A 89 6.13 -4.71 8.19
N ASN A 90 6.28 -5.97 7.81
CA ASN A 90 7.10 -6.97 8.48
C ASN A 90 8.39 -7.20 7.71
N ASN A 91 9.52 -7.19 8.40
CA ASN A 91 10.82 -7.60 7.86
C ASN A 91 11.16 -9.00 8.40
N PRO A 92 10.92 -10.08 7.64
CA PRO A 92 11.08 -11.44 8.16
C PRO A 92 12.54 -11.80 8.38
N THR A 93 12.80 -12.70 9.34
CA THR A 93 14.12 -13.30 9.52
C THR A 93 14.35 -14.33 8.42
N ASN A 94 15.42 -14.17 7.63
CA ASN A 94 15.87 -15.20 6.69
C ASN A 94 17.01 -16.01 7.31
N ASN A 95 16.79 -17.30 7.53
CA ASN A 95 17.76 -18.23 8.12
C ASN A 95 19.05 -18.38 7.27
N ASN A 96 19.00 -18.00 5.99
CA ASN A 96 20.10 -18.09 5.04
C ASN A 96 20.74 -16.74 4.69
N ALA A 97 20.16 -15.60 5.12
CA ALA A 97 20.67 -14.28 4.79
C ALA A 97 21.76 -13.87 5.77
N LYS A 98 23.00 -13.73 5.26
CA LYS A 98 24.08 -13.05 5.97
C LYS A 98 23.63 -11.61 6.32
N LYS A 99 23.41 -11.35 7.62
CA LYS A 99 23.44 -10.02 8.27
C LYS A 99 22.59 -8.89 7.67
N GLN A 100 21.37 -9.14 7.18
CA GLN A 100 20.43 -8.02 7.05
C GLN A 100 19.82 -7.76 8.43
N SER A 101 20.20 -6.65 9.07
CA SER A 101 19.67 -6.25 10.40
C SER A 101 18.50 -5.27 10.34
N LYS A 102 18.33 -4.55 9.22
CA LYS A 102 17.27 -3.57 9.03
C LYS A 102 16.98 -3.27 7.56
N ALA A 103 15.74 -2.89 7.28
CA ALA A 103 15.29 -2.27 6.04
C ALA A 103 14.73 -0.88 6.35
N ILE A 104 14.85 0.05 5.41
CA ILE A 104 14.23 1.39 5.53
C ILE A 104 13.29 1.56 4.35
N ILE A 105 12.01 1.81 4.60
CA ILE A 105 11.09 2.30 3.56
C ILE A 105 11.32 3.81 3.46
N GLU A 106 11.91 4.28 2.37
CA GLU A 106 12.19 5.72 2.17
C GLU A 106 10.90 6.48 1.83
N ASN A 107 10.09 5.90 0.96
CA ASN A 107 8.76 6.39 0.59
C ASN A 107 7.88 5.24 0.11
N LEU A 108 6.58 5.46 0.12
CA LEU A 108 5.57 4.47 -0.25
C LEU A 108 4.44 5.13 -1.02
N SER A 109 4.39 4.92 -2.34
CA SER A 109 3.21 5.29 -3.13
C SER A 109 2.09 4.28 -2.87
N TRP A 110 0.85 4.75 -2.79
CA TRP A 110 -0.30 3.91 -2.52
C TRP A 110 -1.52 4.33 -3.35
N ILE A 111 -2.40 3.37 -3.66
CA ILE A 111 -3.71 3.58 -4.28
C ILE A 111 -4.74 2.85 -3.40
N LEU A 112 -5.74 3.58 -2.96
CA LEU A 112 -6.84 3.07 -2.16
C LEU A 112 -7.93 2.48 -3.04
N TYR A 113 -8.43 1.32 -2.61
CA TYR A 113 -9.63 0.69 -3.13
C TYR A 113 -10.61 0.47 -1.98
N ILE A 114 -11.88 0.74 -2.24
CA ILE A 114 -13.00 0.46 -1.34
C ILE A 114 -13.98 -0.41 -2.13
N ASP A 115 -14.31 -1.60 -1.62
CA ASP A 115 -15.16 -2.59 -2.31
C ASP A 115 -14.72 -2.83 -3.77
N ASP A 116 -13.42 -3.03 -3.96
CA ASP A 116 -12.75 -3.23 -5.26
C ASP A 116 -12.83 -2.06 -6.26
N LYS A 117 -13.44 -0.93 -5.89
CA LYS A 117 -13.43 0.31 -6.66
C LYS A 117 -12.20 1.14 -6.31
N GLU A 118 -11.41 1.51 -7.33
CA GLU A 118 -10.30 2.45 -7.17
C GLU A 118 -10.83 3.83 -6.77
N THR A 119 -10.23 4.46 -5.75
CA THR A 119 -10.65 5.78 -5.26
C THR A 119 -9.54 6.81 -5.46
N ILE A 120 -8.71 7.01 -4.44
CA ILE A 120 -7.65 8.01 -4.42
C ILE A 120 -6.28 7.35 -4.29
N ASN A 121 -5.23 8.14 -4.51
CA ASN A 121 -3.85 7.71 -4.35
C ASN A 121 -3.05 8.77 -3.60
N GLY A 122 -1.87 8.38 -3.12
CA GLY A 122 -0.98 9.28 -2.41
C GLY A 122 0.39 8.68 -2.19
N ILE A 123 1.17 9.34 -1.34
CA ILE A 123 2.52 8.91 -0.99
C ILE A 123 2.77 9.15 0.50
N VAL A 124 3.34 8.16 1.18
CA VAL A 124 3.96 8.35 2.49
C VAL A 124 5.43 8.67 2.24
N ASN A 125 5.87 9.87 2.61
CA ASN A 125 7.22 10.38 2.37
C ASN A 125 8.10 10.41 3.64
N THR A 126 7.63 9.79 4.72
CA THR A 126 8.39 9.68 5.96
C THR A 126 9.18 8.38 5.94
N PRO A 127 10.51 8.41 6.12
CA PRO A 127 11.30 7.19 6.21
C PRO A 127 10.93 6.33 7.42
N ILE A 128 10.77 5.02 7.21
CA ILE A 128 10.37 4.06 8.25
C ILE A 128 11.39 2.95 8.34
N GLN A 129 12.04 2.84 9.49
CA GLN A 129 13.00 1.78 9.76
C GLN A 129 12.29 0.55 10.31
N ILE A 130 12.57 -0.61 9.73
CA ILE A 130 12.03 -1.91 10.13
C ILE A 130 13.19 -2.84 10.44
N LEU A 131 13.36 -3.18 11.72
CA LEU A 131 14.37 -4.12 12.16
C LEU A 131 14.02 -5.53 11.68
N THR A 132 15.04 -6.36 11.46
CA THR A 132 14.83 -7.77 11.12
C THR A 132 14.08 -8.51 12.21
N GLY A 133 13.09 -9.30 11.83
CA GLY A 133 12.16 -10.00 12.72
C GLY A 133 11.02 -9.11 13.25
N ALA A 134 11.06 -7.79 13.02
CA ALA A 134 10.07 -6.85 13.54
C ALA A 134 8.97 -6.52 12.53
N THR A 135 7.86 -6.02 13.07
CA THR A 135 6.78 -5.40 12.30
C THR A 135 6.66 -3.95 12.74
N SER A 136 6.57 -3.04 11.78
CA SER A 136 6.35 -1.61 12.01
C SER A 136 5.00 -1.19 11.43
N GLU A 137 4.35 -0.25 12.08
CA GLU A 137 3.10 0.35 11.60
C GLU A 137 3.39 1.61 10.78
N ILE A 138 2.75 1.72 9.63
CA ILE A 138 2.86 2.84 8.71
C ILE A 138 1.47 3.52 8.66
N PRO A 139 1.28 4.67 9.30
CA PRO A 139 -0.01 5.35 9.27
C PRO A 139 -0.23 5.98 7.89
N VAL A 140 -1.23 5.50 7.15
CA VAL A 140 -1.64 6.06 5.86
C VAL A 140 -2.83 6.98 6.09
N GLN A 141 -2.61 8.29 5.99
CA GLN A 141 -3.68 9.28 6.09
C GLN A 141 -4.54 9.26 4.81
N ILE A 142 -5.83 9.05 4.98
CA ILE A 142 -6.81 8.99 3.90
C ILE A 142 -7.76 10.18 4.06
N ASN A 143 -7.94 10.94 2.98
CA ASN A 143 -8.95 11.99 2.87
C ASN A 143 -9.60 11.90 1.49
N LEU A 144 -10.88 11.53 1.44
CA LEU A 144 -11.64 11.41 0.21
C LEU A 144 -13.07 11.91 0.40
N ASP A 145 -13.78 12.10 -0.71
CA ASP A 145 -15.22 12.32 -0.69
C ASP A 145 -15.92 11.05 -1.14
N LEU A 146 -16.60 10.37 -0.22
CA LEU A 146 -17.30 9.11 -0.50
C LEU A 146 -18.38 9.31 -1.56
N TYR A 147 -19.06 10.46 -1.58
CA TYR A 147 -20.11 10.73 -2.57
C TYR A 147 -19.54 10.78 -3.99
N LYS A 148 -18.33 11.34 -4.19
CA LYS A 148 -17.70 11.40 -5.53
C LYS A 148 -17.47 10.02 -6.14
N PHE A 149 -17.18 9.02 -5.31
CA PHE A 149 -16.90 7.66 -5.77
C PHE A 149 -18.12 6.74 -5.68
N PHE A 150 -19.12 7.05 -4.87
CA PHE A 150 -20.25 6.15 -4.58
C PHE A 150 -21.60 6.86 -4.66
N SER A 151 -21.73 7.86 -5.55
CA SER A 151 -22.96 8.64 -5.75
C SER A 151 -24.16 7.82 -6.23
N ASP A 152 -23.92 6.60 -6.73
CA ASP A 152 -24.93 5.61 -7.08
C ASP A 152 -25.62 5.00 -5.85
N LYS A 153 -25.06 5.18 -4.64
CA LYS A 153 -25.60 4.67 -3.38
C LYS A 153 -26.51 5.69 -2.69
N GLY A 154 -27.55 5.18 -2.02
CA GLY A 154 -28.40 5.98 -1.14
C GLY A 154 -27.71 6.37 0.17
N TYR A 155 -28.36 7.25 0.95
CA TYR A 155 -27.88 7.68 2.27
C TYR A 155 -27.52 6.50 3.18
N ASP A 156 -28.44 5.55 3.36
CA ASP A 156 -28.25 4.43 4.27
C ASP A 156 -27.08 3.54 3.84
N ASP A 157 -26.93 3.28 2.54
CA ASP A 157 -25.83 2.47 2.02
C ASP A 157 -24.47 3.14 2.18
N LEU A 158 -24.38 4.45 1.96
CA LEU A 158 -23.16 5.23 2.19
C LEU A 158 -22.78 5.22 3.67
N MET A 159 -23.75 5.39 4.56
CA MET A 159 -23.49 5.38 5.99
C MET A 159 -23.13 3.99 6.51
N ASN A 160 -23.82 2.94 6.04
CA ASN A 160 -23.46 1.56 6.36
C ASN A 160 -22.06 1.21 5.86
N MET A 161 -21.66 1.68 4.68
CA MET A 161 -20.29 1.53 4.19
C MET A 161 -19.29 2.23 5.12
N ALA A 162 -19.53 3.50 5.47
CA ALA A 162 -18.63 4.24 6.37
C ALA A 162 -18.50 3.55 7.74
N LEU A 163 -19.61 3.10 8.32
CA LEU A 163 -19.62 2.36 9.59
C LEU A 163 -18.95 0.99 9.49
N ALA A 164 -19.09 0.29 8.36
CA ALA A 164 -18.40 -0.98 8.14
C ALA A 164 -16.87 -0.82 8.03
N ILE A 165 -16.39 0.36 7.61
CA ILE A 165 -14.96 0.65 7.51
C ILE A 165 -14.42 1.17 8.85
N GLY A 166 -15.09 2.13 9.48
CA GLY A 166 -14.55 2.86 10.64
C GLY A 166 -15.54 3.13 11.76
N GLY A 167 -16.70 2.46 11.79
CA GLY A 167 -17.59 2.47 12.95
C GLY A 167 -17.07 1.63 14.11
N ALA A 168 -17.87 1.47 15.17
CA ALA A 168 -17.51 0.69 16.36
C ALA A 168 -17.16 -0.78 16.05
N ASN A 169 -17.78 -1.33 15.01
CA ASN A 169 -17.51 -2.69 14.50
C ASN A 169 -16.75 -2.66 13.16
N GLY A 170 -16.10 -1.54 12.85
CA GLY A 170 -15.41 -1.31 11.59
C GLY A 170 -14.17 -2.18 11.41
N SER A 171 -13.80 -2.44 10.17
CA SER A 171 -12.58 -3.18 9.81
C SER A 171 -12.01 -2.70 8.48
N SER A 172 -10.76 -3.06 8.21
CA SER A 172 -10.14 -2.83 6.90
C SER A 172 -10.53 -3.88 5.84
N SER A 173 -11.51 -4.75 6.13
CA SER A 173 -11.94 -5.85 5.26
C SER A 173 -12.49 -5.41 3.90
N ARG A 174 -13.11 -4.23 3.85
CA ARG A 174 -13.59 -3.57 2.62
C ARG A 174 -12.52 -2.78 1.88
N LEU A 175 -11.34 -2.65 2.50
CA LEU A 175 -10.24 -1.83 1.99
C LEU A 175 -9.18 -2.70 1.32
N LYS A 176 -8.55 -2.12 0.32
CA LYS A 176 -7.35 -2.67 -0.31
C LYS A 176 -6.41 -1.52 -0.63
N LEU A 177 -5.12 -1.72 -0.36
CA LEU A 177 -4.08 -0.81 -0.83
C LEU A 177 -3.26 -1.50 -1.92
N LYS A 178 -3.10 -0.84 -3.06
CA LYS A 178 -1.98 -1.14 -3.96
C LYS A 178 -0.82 -0.25 -3.58
N ILE A 179 0.28 -0.84 -3.11
CA ILE A 179 1.45 -0.10 -2.65
C ILE A 179 2.66 -0.31 -3.56
N LYS A 180 3.55 0.68 -3.64
CA LYS A 180 4.82 0.59 -4.37
C LYS A 180 5.92 1.27 -3.56
N PRO A 181 6.58 0.54 -2.64
CA PRO A 181 7.62 1.11 -1.80
C PRO A 181 8.93 1.35 -2.55
N THR A 182 9.65 2.37 -2.10
CA THR A 182 11.10 2.51 -2.31
C THR A 182 11.78 2.14 -1.00
N VAL A 183 12.67 1.15 -1.04
CA VAL A 183 13.29 0.56 0.14
C VAL A 183 14.79 0.63 0.04
N GLN A 184 15.45 0.96 1.14
CA GLN A 184 16.89 0.93 1.31
C GLN A 184 17.30 -0.23 2.20
N ILE A 185 18.20 -1.07 1.68
CA ILE A 185 18.74 -2.24 2.39
C ILE A 185 20.26 -2.27 2.23
N ALA A 186 20.97 -2.42 3.34
CA ALA A 186 22.44 -2.37 3.37
C ALA A 186 23.04 -1.13 2.65
N GLY A 187 22.32 0.00 2.70
CA GLY A 187 22.74 1.26 2.05
C GLY A 187 22.30 1.43 0.61
N VAL A 188 21.77 0.38 -0.04
CA VAL A 188 21.32 0.42 -1.45
C VAL A 188 19.81 0.64 -1.51
N SER A 189 19.39 1.69 -2.21
CA SER A 189 17.97 2.02 -2.43
C SER A 189 17.46 1.38 -3.72
N PHE A 190 16.27 0.79 -3.67
CA PHE A 190 15.60 0.21 -4.82
C PHE A 190 14.09 0.42 -4.73
N LYS A 191 13.47 0.72 -5.88
CA LYS A 191 12.03 0.83 -6.00
C LYS A 191 11.45 -0.50 -6.43
N TYR A 192 10.36 -0.93 -5.79
CA TYR A 192 9.65 -2.12 -6.22
C TYR A 192 9.14 -1.93 -7.66
N PRO A 193 9.30 -2.93 -8.55
CA PRO A 193 8.95 -2.74 -9.97
C PRO A 193 7.44 -2.70 -10.18
N ASN A 194 6.68 -3.49 -9.40
CA ASN A 194 5.23 -3.64 -9.49
C ASN A 194 4.54 -3.20 -8.19
N TYR A 195 3.24 -2.95 -8.28
CA TYR A 195 2.40 -2.73 -7.10
C TYR A 195 2.15 -4.04 -6.37
N ILE A 196 2.19 -4.00 -5.04
CA ILE A 196 1.76 -5.09 -4.15
C ILE A 196 0.32 -4.79 -3.74
N THR A 197 -0.58 -5.77 -3.88
CA THR A 197 -1.96 -5.64 -3.42
C THR A 197 -2.07 -6.14 -1.99
N VAL A 198 -2.31 -5.24 -1.04
CA VAL A 198 -2.38 -5.50 0.40
C VAL A 198 -3.81 -5.47 0.89
N VAL A 199 -4.16 -6.46 1.73
CA VAL A 199 -5.48 -6.65 2.35
C VAL A 199 -5.31 -6.99 3.83
N GLU A 200 -6.39 -7.06 4.59
CA GLU A 200 -6.39 -7.35 6.03
C GLU A 200 -6.00 -8.80 6.37
N LYS A 201 -6.46 -9.77 5.58
CA LYS A 201 -6.48 -11.19 5.98
C LYS A 201 -5.09 -11.82 6.13
N GLU A 202 -4.11 -11.35 5.37
CA GLU A 202 -2.82 -12.01 5.27
C GLU A 202 -1.70 -11.02 4.90
N PHE A 203 -0.48 -11.40 5.25
CA PHE A 203 0.73 -10.71 4.83
C PHE A 203 1.09 -11.07 3.39
N ARG A 204 1.30 -10.07 2.53
CA ARG A 204 1.63 -10.23 1.10
C ARG A 204 2.97 -9.60 0.74
N SER A 205 3.68 -10.22 -0.21
CA SER A 205 4.95 -9.76 -0.76
C SER A 205 4.85 -9.52 -2.26
N LYS A 206 5.92 -8.97 -2.84
CA LYS A 206 6.13 -8.87 -4.29
C LYS A 206 6.13 -10.26 -4.94
#